data_AF-A0A6P4ADL9-F1
#
_entry.id   AF-A0A6P4ADL9-F1
#
_cell.length_a   1.000
_cell.length_b   1.000
_cell.length_c   1.000
_cell.angle_alpha   90.00
_cell.angle_beta   90.00
_cell.angle_gamma   90.00
#
_symmetry.space_group_name_H-M   'P 1'
#
loop_
_entity.id
_entity.type
_entity.pdbx_description
1 polymer ?
#
loop_
_entity_poly.entity_id
_entity_poly.type
_entity_poly.pdbx_seq_one_letter_code
_entity_poly.pdbx_strand_id
1 'polypeptide(L)'
;MARDSYEEAIAGLAKLLSEKELLEEVAAAKIKQITAELESAGSKHFDPVERIKTGFNHFKTQKYEKNPDLYGALAQGQSPKFLVFACSDSRVCPSHILDFQPGEAFSVRNIANMVPPYDRTKYSGVGAAIEYAVLHLKVEHIVVIGHSCCGGIKGLMSIPDDGATSSDFIEQWVQICSPAKNKVKTEYSDLSFSEQCTNCEKEAVNVSLGNLLTYPFVREGLVKKTLALKGAHYNFVNGTFELWDLDFKIAPSLSA
;
A
#
# COMPACT_ATOMS: atom_id res chain seq x y z
N MET A 1 9.96 22.34 20.93
CA MET A 1 10.88 21.24 21.35
C MET A 1 12.19 21.27 20.56
N ALA A 2 12.23 21.02 19.25
CA ALA A 2 13.51 21.10 18.51
C ALA A 2 14.00 22.54 18.27
N ARG A 3 13.10 23.48 17.96
CA ARG A 3 13.42 24.90 17.72
C ARG A 3 14.07 25.57 18.94
N ASP A 4 13.50 25.33 20.12
CA ASP A 4 13.98 25.90 21.40
C ASP A 4 15.40 25.42 21.75
N SER A 5 15.75 24.19 21.39
CA SER A 5 17.08 23.60 21.61
C SER A 5 18.18 24.25 20.76
N TYR A 6 17.85 24.78 19.57
CA TYR A 6 18.85 25.42 18.71
C TYR A 6 19.16 26.85 19.16
N GLU A 7 18.15 27.59 19.62
CA GLU A 7 18.34 28.95 20.12
C GLU A 7 19.19 28.97 21.41
N GLU A 8 18.98 28.00 22.31
CA GLU A 8 19.83 27.83 23.49
C GLU A 8 21.28 27.47 23.14
N ALA A 9 21.49 26.61 22.13
CA ALA A 9 22.81 26.24 21.66
C ALA A 9 23.55 27.44 21.02
N ILE A 10 22.85 28.26 20.25
CA ILE A 10 23.38 29.49 19.64
C ILE A 10 23.75 30.50 20.74
N ALA A 11 22.89 30.67 21.74
CA ALA A 11 23.15 31.58 22.87
C ALA A 11 24.35 31.13 23.73
N GLY A 12 24.46 29.82 23.98
CA GLY A 12 25.59 29.23 24.70
C GLY A 12 26.92 29.41 23.95
N LEU A 13 26.90 29.24 22.63
CA LEU A 13 28.07 29.46 21.78
C LEU A 13 28.49 30.93 21.75
N ALA A 14 27.54 31.86 21.63
CA ALA A 14 27.81 33.29 21.65
C ALA A 14 28.47 33.76 22.95
N LYS A 15 28.02 33.23 24.09
CA LYS A 15 28.60 33.52 25.41
C LYS A 15 30.04 33.02 25.58
N LEU A 16 30.33 31.80 25.10
CA LEU A 16 31.67 31.22 25.12
C LEU A 16 32.69 32.01 24.28
N LEU A 17 32.21 32.75 23.28
CA LEU A 17 33.03 33.54 22.38
C LEU A 17 33.34 34.94 22.92
N SER A 18 32.41 35.56 23.66
CA SER A 18 32.70 36.82 24.36
C SER A 18 33.77 36.67 25.46
N GLU A 19 33.99 35.45 25.95
CA GLU A 19 34.98 35.15 27.00
C GLU A 19 36.39 34.89 26.43
N LYS A 20 36.58 34.85 25.09
CA LYS A 20 37.87 34.60 24.44
C LYS A 20 38.12 35.58 23.29
N GLU A 21 38.59 36.79 23.62
CA GLU A 21 38.85 37.92 22.69
C GLU A 21 39.79 37.59 21.49
N LEU A 22 40.53 36.48 21.51
CA LEU A 22 41.43 36.08 20.42
C LEU A 22 40.77 35.23 19.31
N LEU A 23 39.47 34.92 19.41
CA LEU A 23 38.78 34.04 18.45
C LEU A 23 37.51 34.66 17.84
N GLU A 24 37.20 35.93 18.14
CA GLU A 24 35.92 36.57 17.75
C GLU A 24 35.67 36.54 16.24
N GLU A 25 36.64 36.90 15.39
CA GLU A 25 36.41 36.93 13.95
C GLU A 25 36.23 35.53 13.34
N VAL A 26 37.06 34.57 13.75
CA VAL A 26 37.00 33.18 13.25
C VAL A 26 35.72 32.49 13.70
N ALA A 27 35.29 32.78 14.93
CA ALA A 27 34.08 32.20 15.46
C ALA A 27 32.80 32.86 14.93
N ALA A 28 32.80 34.18 14.74
CA ALA A 28 31.70 34.88 14.07
C ALA A 28 31.53 34.40 12.62
N ALA A 29 32.64 34.18 11.90
CA ALA A 29 32.61 33.60 10.55
C ALA A 29 32.04 32.18 10.54
N LYS A 30 32.46 31.32 11.48
CA LYS A 30 31.92 29.95 11.63
C LYS A 30 30.44 29.94 12.04
N ILE A 31 30.02 30.82 12.94
CA ILE A 31 28.60 30.96 13.31
C ILE A 31 27.80 31.39 12.08
N LYS A 32 28.25 32.40 11.34
CA LYS A 32 27.56 32.87 10.13
C LYS A 32 27.45 31.76 9.07
N GLN A 33 28.51 30.97 8.90
CA GLN A 33 28.51 29.82 8.00
C GLN A 33 27.52 28.74 8.48
N ILE A 34 27.58 28.34 9.74
CA ILE A 34 26.70 27.33 10.32
C ILE A 34 25.24 27.79 10.29
N THR A 35 24.95 29.06 10.57
CA THR A 35 23.61 29.64 10.46
C THR A 35 23.11 29.60 9.02
N ALA A 36 23.93 29.97 8.03
CA ALA A 36 23.54 29.87 6.62
C ALA A 36 23.34 28.42 6.15
N GLU A 37 24.18 27.49 6.62
CA GLU A 37 24.02 26.06 6.37
C GLU A 37 22.74 25.51 7.03
N LEU A 38 22.41 25.96 8.24
CA LEU A 38 21.18 25.58 8.95
C LEU A 38 19.91 26.20 8.32
N GLU A 39 19.97 27.44 7.86
CA GLU A 39 18.87 28.10 7.13
C GLU A 39 18.59 27.42 5.78
N SER A 40 19.65 27.01 5.07
CA SER A 40 19.52 26.26 3.82
C SER A 40 19.11 24.79 4.03
N ALA A 41 19.51 24.17 5.15
CA ALA A 41 19.12 22.82 5.52
C ALA A 41 17.67 22.75 6.05
N GLY A 42 17.20 23.81 6.73
CA GLY A 42 15.85 23.89 7.30
C GLY A 42 14.75 24.18 6.29
N SER A 43 15.09 24.43 5.02
CA SER A 43 14.13 24.95 4.03
C SER A 43 14.33 24.44 2.60
N LYS A 44 14.77 23.18 2.39
CA LYS A 44 14.49 22.55 1.10
C LYS A 44 12.99 22.30 1.00
N HIS A 45 12.27 23.33 0.57
CA HIS A 45 10.86 23.26 0.18
C HIS A 45 10.72 22.09 -0.80
N PHE A 46 9.79 21.18 -0.52
CA PHE A 46 9.50 20.08 -1.43
C PHE A 46 9.00 20.67 -2.76
N ASP A 47 9.78 20.49 -3.82
CA ASP A 47 9.34 20.84 -5.17
C ASP A 47 8.77 19.59 -5.85
N PRO A 48 7.43 19.49 -6.01
CA PRO A 48 6.79 18.33 -6.63
C PRO A 48 7.20 18.14 -8.09
N VAL A 49 7.42 19.24 -8.83
CA VAL A 49 7.76 19.18 -10.25
C VAL A 49 9.17 18.65 -10.42
N GLU A 50 10.12 19.16 -9.64
CA GLU A 50 11.51 18.67 -9.68
C GLU A 50 11.62 17.23 -9.18
N ARG A 51 10.84 16.82 -8.17
CA ARG A 51 10.82 15.42 -7.72
C ARG A 51 10.32 14.47 -8.81
N ILE A 52 9.31 14.86 -9.60
CA ILE A 52 8.79 14.05 -10.71
C ILE A 52 9.84 13.95 -11.83
N LYS A 53 10.41 15.08 -12.25
CA LYS A 53 11.44 15.11 -13.31
C LYS A 53 12.67 14.28 -12.96
N THR A 54 13.25 14.52 -11.79
CA THR A 54 14.46 13.82 -11.34
C THR A 54 14.18 12.33 -11.15
N GLY A 55 13.00 11.95 -10.64
CA GLY A 55 12.56 10.57 -10.54
C GLY A 55 12.43 9.87 -11.90
N PHE A 56 11.81 10.52 -12.88
CA PHE A 56 11.69 9.97 -14.23
C PHE A 56 13.05 9.86 -14.93
N ASN A 57 13.92 10.87 -14.80
CA ASN A 57 15.28 10.81 -15.35
C ASN A 57 16.10 9.67 -14.74
N HIS A 58 15.93 9.40 -13.44
CA HIS A 58 16.54 8.24 -12.80
C HIS A 58 16.00 6.93 -13.40
N PHE A 59 14.67 6.77 -13.50
CA PHE A 59 14.06 5.60 -14.16
C PHE A 59 14.58 5.42 -15.59
N LYS A 60 14.59 6.49 -16.39
CA LYS A 60 15.04 6.48 -17.77
C LYS A 60 16.47 5.97 -17.90
N THR A 61 17.40 6.57 -17.15
CA THR A 61 18.84 6.27 -17.26
C THR A 61 19.26 4.98 -16.56
N GLN A 62 18.59 4.62 -15.47
CA GLN A 62 19.01 3.49 -14.63
C GLN A 62 18.21 2.21 -14.87
N LYS A 63 17.05 2.29 -15.53
CA LYS A 63 16.20 1.13 -15.80
C LYS A 63 15.89 1.02 -17.29
N TYR A 64 15.27 2.04 -17.89
CA TYR A 64 14.81 1.97 -19.28
C TYR A 64 15.94 1.75 -20.28
N GLU A 65 16.92 2.66 -20.31
CA GLU A 65 18.05 2.63 -21.28
C GLU A 65 18.98 1.43 -21.05
N LYS A 66 19.01 0.88 -19.84
CA LYS A 66 19.83 -0.30 -19.50
C LYS A 66 19.20 -1.63 -19.87
N ASN A 67 17.90 -1.65 -20.21
CA ASN A 67 17.17 -2.88 -20.55
C ASN A 67 16.38 -2.72 -21.86
N PRO A 68 17.03 -2.35 -22.99
CA PRO A 68 16.33 -2.03 -24.24
C PRO A 68 15.48 -3.20 -24.77
N ASP A 69 15.93 -4.44 -24.61
CA ASP A 69 15.18 -5.63 -25.06
C ASP A 69 13.89 -5.81 -24.26
N LEU A 70 13.95 -5.65 -22.93
CA LEU A 70 12.79 -5.73 -22.05
C LEU A 70 11.74 -4.68 -22.43
N TYR A 71 12.14 -3.41 -22.47
CA TYR A 71 11.19 -2.32 -22.77
C TYR A 71 10.75 -2.31 -24.24
N GLY A 72 11.59 -2.80 -25.16
CA GLY A 72 11.23 -3.03 -26.55
C GLY A 72 10.12 -4.08 -26.68
N ALA A 73 10.21 -5.19 -25.94
CA ALA A 73 9.16 -6.21 -25.88
C ALA A 73 7.87 -5.67 -25.23
N LEU A 74 7.99 -4.97 -24.10
CA LEU A 74 6.84 -4.39 -23.39
C LEU A 74 6.10 -3.33 -24.22
N ALA A 75 6.80 -2.63 -25.12
CA ALA A 75 6.17 -1.69 -26.05
C ALA A 75 5.23 -2.36 -27.07
N GLN A 76 5.39 -3.66 -27.32
CA GLN A 76 4.52 -4.42 -28.22
C GLN A 76 3.27 -4.98 -27.51
N GLY A 77 3.31 -5.11 -26.18
CA GLY A 77 2.19 -5.62 -25.40
C GLY A 77 2.58 -6.07 -23.99
N GLN A 78 1.59 -6.56 -23.23
CA GLN A 78 1.77 -7.06 -21.88
C GLN A 78 1.13 -8.46 -21.73
N SER A 79 1.74 -9.31 -20.92
CA SER A 79 1.21 -10.64 -20.57
C SER A 79 1.49 -10.99 -19.09
N PRO A 80 1.05 -10.14 -18.14
CA PRO A 80 1.31 -10.36 -16.72
C PRO A 80 0.70 -11.68 -16.24
N LYS A 81 1.41 -12.33 -15.31
CA LYS A 81 0.93 -13.58 -14.68
C LYS A 81 0.09 -13.32 -13.44
N PHE A 82 0.21 -12.13 -12.86
CA PHE A 82 -0.46 -11.74 -11.62
C PHE A 82 -1.43 -10.58 -11.83
N LEU A 83 -2.63 -10.69 -11.28
CA LEU A 83 -3.45 -9.57 -10.87
C LEU A 83 -3.22 -9.34 -9.37
N VAL A 84 -2.80 -8.14 -8.98
CA VAL A 84 -2.49 -7.83 -7.58
C VAL A 84 -3.43 -6.74 -7.06
N PHE A 85 -4.18 -7.05 -6.00
CA PHE A 85 -4.87 -6.05 -5.18
C PHE A 85 -3.98 -5.69 -4.00
N ALA A 86 -3.60 -4.41 -3.91
CA ALA A 86 -2.80 -3.87 -2.81
C ALA A 86 -3.39 -2.54 -2.31
N CYS A 87 -3.06 -2.15 -1.09
CA CYS A 87 -3.60 -0.91 -0.54
C CYS A 87 -2.95 0.30 -1.23
N SER A 88 -3.69 1.42 -1.32
CA SER A 88 -3.13 2.71 -1.79
C SER A 88 -2.10 3.31 -0.82
N ASP A 89 -1.91 2.73 0.36
CA ASP A 89 -0.91 3.15 1.35
C ASP A 89 0.49 3.30 0.71
N SER A 90 1.15 4.43 0.97
CA SER A 90 2.42 4.78 0.32
C SER A 90 3.59 3.87 0.69
N ARG A 91 3.45 3.06 1.76
CA ARG A 91 4.50 2.19 2.29
C ARG A 91 4.52 0.78 1.67
N VAL A 92 3.49 0.42 0.90
CA VAL A 92 3.24 -0.99 0.49
C VAL A 92 3.11 -1.16 -1.02
N CYS A 93 3.92 -0.43 -1.79
CA CYS A 93 3.95 -0.58 -3.24
C CYS A 93 4.30 -2.04 -3.62
N PRO A 94 3.40 -2.81 -4.27
CA PRO A 94 3.61 -4.24 -4.54
C PRO A 94 4.86 -4.50 -5.38
N SER A 95 5.15 -3.63 -6.35
CA SER A 95 6.38 -3.74 -7.16
C SER A 95 7.66 -3.62 -6.33
N HIS A 96 7.62 -2.90 -5.21
CA HIS A 96 8.78 -2.77 -4.33
C HIS A 96 8.90 -3.95 -3.36
N ILE A 97 7.79 -4.33 -2.71
CA ILE A 97 7.82 -5.34 -1.64
C ILE A 97 7.95 -6.77 -2.16
N LEU A 98 7.59 -7.03 -3.42
CA LEU A 98 7.68 -8.35 -4.08
C LEU A 98 8.65 -8.36 -5.27
N ASP A 99 9.37 -7.26 -5.50
CA ASP A 99 10.32 -7.11 -6.61
C ASP A 99 9.73 -7.42 -8.00
N PHE A 100 8.45 -7.08 -8.22
CA PHE A 100 7.86 -7.24 -9.55
C PHE A 100 8.52 -6.29 -10.55
N GLN A 101 8.99 -6.88 -11.65
CA GLN A 101 9.49 -6.17 -12.80
C GLN A 101 8.33 -5.65 -13.68
N PRO A 102 8.58 -4.63 -14.53
CA PRO A 102 7.61 -4.17 -15.49
C PRO A 102 7.08 -5.32 -16.37
N GLY A 103 5.76 -5.47 -16.41
CA GLY A 103 5.09 -6.53 -17.17
C GLY A 103 4.70 -7.78 -16.38
N GLU A 104 5.16 -7.94 -15.13
CA GLU A 104 4.85 -9.15 -14.35
C GLU A 104 3.47 -9.12 -13.67
N ALA A 105 3.07 -7.95 -13.15
CA ALA A 105 1.84 -7.80 -12.37
C ALA A 105 0.95 -6.65 -12.89
N PHE A 106 -0.30 -6.98 -13.20
CA PHE A 106 -1.37 -6.02 -13.40
C PHE A 106 -1.92 -5.61 -12.02
N SER A 107 -1.77 -4.35 -11.62
CA SER A 107 -2.02 -3.93 -10.24
C SER A 107 -3.26 -3.05 -10.10
N VAL A 108 -4.10 -3.36 -9.10
CA VAL A 108 -5.20 -2.53 -8.63
C VAL A 108 -4.88 -2.05 -7.23
N ARG A 109 -4.94 -0.73 -7.02
CA ARG A 109 -4.69 -0.13 -5.70
C ARG A 109 -5.88 0.70 -5.25
N ASN A 110 -6.41 0.37 -4.07
CA ASN A 110 -7.54 1.07 -3.46
C ASN A 110 -7.40 1.09 -1.93
N ILE A 111 -8.35 1.74 -1.25
CA ILE A 111 -8.33 1.83 0.22
C ILE A 111 -8.54 0.44 0.82
N ALA A 112 -7.57 -0.01 1.63
CA ALA A 112 -7.58 -1.32 2.29
C ALA A 112 -7.67 -2.52 1.35
N ASN A 113 -7.14 -2.42 0.12
CA ASN A 113 -6.98 -3.54 -0.82
C ASN A 113 -8.23 -4.41 -1.01
N MET A 114 -9.41 -3.80 -0.90
CA MET A 114 -10.67 -4.51 -0.85
C MET A 114 -11.12 -4.90 -2.26
N VAL A 115 -11.64 -6.13 -2.36
CA VAL A 115 -12.38 -6.57 -3.54
C VAL A 115 -13.86 -6.59 -3.17
N PRO A 116 -14.70 -5.69 -3.72
CA PRO A 116 -16.16 -5.79 -3.57
C PRO A 116 -16.74 -7.02 -4.29
N PRO A 117 -17.96 -7.45 -3.93
CA PRO A 117 -18.69 -8.44 -4.70
C PRO A 117 -19.05 -7.92 -6.09
N TYR A 118 -19.42 -8.83 -7.00
CA TYR A 118 -19.86 -8.53 -8.35
C TYR A 118 -21.09 -7.60 -8.35
N ASP A 119 -20.89 -6.36 -8.78
CA ASP A 119 -21.95 -5.38 -9.02
C ASP A 119 -21.55 -4.49 -10.19
N ARG A 120 -22.34 -4.52 -11.27
CA ARG A 120 -22.08 -3.76 -12.50
C ARG A 120 -22.25 -2.25 -12.33
N THR A 121 -22.98 -1.82 -11.31
CA THR A 121 -23.36 -0.43 -11.08
C THR A 121 -22.47 0.23 -10.03
N LYS A 122 -22.30 -0.41 -8.87
CA LYS A 122 -21.57 0.18 -7.74
C LYS A 122 -20.06 0.03 -7.84
N TYR A 123 -19.60 -1.07 -8.43
CA TYR A 123 -18.19 -1.49 -8.36
C TYR A 123 -17.58 -1.75 -9.73
N SER A 124 -18.05 -1.01 -10.75
CA SER A 124 -17.61 -1.14 -12.14
C SER A 124 -16.10 -1.01 -12.30
N GLY A 125 -15.43 -0.13 -11.53
CA GLY A 125 -13.97 0.02 -11.57
C GLY A 125 -13.21 -1.24 -11.20
N VAL A 126 -13.56 -1.89 -10.08
CA VAL A 126 -12.91 -3.16 -9.68
C VAL A 126 -13.35 -4.29 -10.61
N GLY A 127 -14.63 -4.36 -10.95
CA GLY A 127 -15.14 -5.39 -11.85
C GLY A 127 -14.46 -5.39 -13.22
N ALA A 128 -14.29 -4.21 -13.82
CA ALA A 128 -13.60 -4.06 -15.10
C ALA A 128 -12.12 -4.48 -15.02
N ALA A 129 -11.42 -4.17 -13.92
CA ALA A 129 -10.03 -4.57 -13.73
C ALA A 129 -9.88 -6.10 -13.64
N ILE A 130 -10.75 -6.77 -12.89
CA ILE A 130 -10.74 -8.24 -12.78
C ILE A 130 -11.11 -8.87 -14.14
N GLU A 131 -12.17 -8.37 -14.79
CA GLU A 131 -12.60 -8.86 -16.09
C GLU A 131 -11.49 -8.74 -17.13
N TYR A 132 -10.82 -7.59 -17.20
CA TYR A 132 -9.71 -7.36 -18.13
C TYR A 132 -8.53 -8.29 -17.85
N ALA A 133 -8.11 -8.39 -16.59
CA ALA A 133 -6.98 -9.25 -16.21
C ALA A 133 -7.26 -10.72 -16.51
N VAL A 134 -8.44 -11.23 -16.16
CA VAL A 134 -8.80 -12.66 -16.31
C VAL A 134 -9.15 -13.00 -17.75
N LEU A 135 -10.01 -12.23 -18.40
CA LEU A 135 -10.53 -12.58 -19.72
C LEU A 135 -9.65 -12.08 -20.86
N HIS A 136 -8.91 -10.99 -20.70
CA HIS A 136 -8.09 -10.43 -21.78
C HIS A 136 -6.60 -10.69 -21.58
N LEU A 137 -6.05 -10.39 -20.41
CA LEU A 137 -4.61 -10.59 -20.14
C LEU A 137 -4.26 -12.04 -19.78
N LYS A 138 -5.27 -12.85 -19.42
CA LYS A 138 -5.12 -14.26 -19.04
C LYS A 138 -4.15 -14.45 -17.88
N VAL A 139 -4.27 -13.61 -16.85
CA VAL A 139 -3.51 -13.79 -15.60
C VAL A 139 -3.79 -15.18 -15.02
N GLU A 140 -2.78 -15.76 -14.37
CA GLU A 140 -2.84 -17.10 -13.78
C GLU A 140 -3.07 -17.03 -12.26
N HIS A 141 -2.78 -15.88 -11.66
CA HIS A 141 -2.91 -15.65 -10.23
C HIS A 141 -3.63 -14.33 -9.93
N ILE A 142 -4.57 -14.36 -8.99
CA ILE A 142 -5.05 -13.16 -8.31
C ILE A 142 -4.53 -13.19 -6.88
N VAL A 143 -3.83 -12.14 -6.47
CA VAL A 143 -3.27 -11.99 -5.12
C VAL A 143 -3.90 -10.77 -4.45
N VAL A 144 -4.49 -10.96 -3.27
CA VAL A 144 -5.00 -9.86 -2.43
C VAL A 144 -4.06 -9.69 -1.25
N ILE A 145 -3.37 -8.54 -1.18
CA ILE A 145 -2.32 -8.27 -0.20
C ILE A 145 -2.84 -7.24 0.82
N GLY A 146 -3.18 -7.74 2.02
CA GLY A 146 -3.38 -6.93 3.22
C GLY A 146 -2.04 -6.47 3.80
N HIS A 147 -2.07 -5.54 4.76
CA HIS A 147 -0.83 -5.08 5.40
C HIS A 147 -1.03 -4.57 6.82
N SER A 148 0.04 -4.56 7.60
CA SER A 148 0.07 -4.02 8.96
C SER A 148 -0.30 -2.55 9.02
N CYS A 149 -0.95 -2.14 10.11
CA CYS A 149 -1.32 -0.75 10.40
C CYS A 149 -2.11 -0.08 9.26
N CYS A 150 -3.05 -0.81 8.68
CA CYS A 150 -3.87 -0.31 7.58
C CYS A 150 -4.88 0.74 8.06
N GLY A 151 -4.79 1.96 7.53
CA GLY A 151 -5.70 3.06 7.88
C GLY A 151 -7.16 2.78 7.55
N GLY A 152 -7.44 2.10 6.42
CA GLY A 152 -8.80 1.74 6.03
C GLY A 152 -9.43 0.67 6.93
N ILE A 153 -8.63 -0.33 7.38
CA ILE A 153 -9.10 -1.33 8.34
C ILE A 153 -9.31 -0.70 9.72
N LYS A 154 -8.40 0.15 10.17
CA LYS A 154 -8.60 0.93 11.40
C LYS A 154 -9.90 1.73 11.32
N GLY A 155 -10.14 2.42 10.20
CA GLY A 155 -11.38 3.13 9.93
C GLY A 155 -12.60 2.23 10.05
N LEU A 156 -12.63 1.09 9.36
CA LEU A 156 -13.70 0.09 9.44
C LEU A 156 -13.97 -0.36 10.89
N MET A 157 -12.92 -0.69 11.64
CA MET A 157 -13.03 -1.15 13.02
C MET A 157 -13.55 -0.06 13.96
N SER A 158 -13.31 1.21 13.63
CA SER A 158 -13.78 2.38 14.39
C SER A 158 -15.21 2.83 14.04
N ILE A 159 -15.83 2.31 12.97
CA ILE A 159 -17.22 2.66 12.63
C ILE A 159 -18.14 2.27 13.80
N PRO A 160 -18.97 3.19 14.33
CA PRO A 160 -19.93 2.85 15.38
C PRO A 160 -21.02 1.92 14.84
N ASP A 161 -21.59 1.10 15.72
CA ASP A 161 -22.62 0.13 15.32
C ASP A 161 -24.02 0.77 15.23
N ASP A 162 -24.14 2.08 15.50
CA ASP A 162 -25.38 2.87 15.45
C ASP A 162 -25.76 3.36 14.05
N GLY A 163 -24.91 3.08 13.05
CA GLY A 163 -25.14 3.44 11.65
C GLY A 163 -24.82 4.90 11.30
N ALA A 164 -24.24 5.67 12.22
CA ALA A 164 -23.79 7.03 11.93
C ALA A 164 -22.57 7.01 10.99
N THR A 165 -22.60 7.85 9.95
CA THR A 165 -21.49 8.06 9.01
C THR A 165 -20.94 9.47 9.14
N SER A 166 -19.62 9.59 9.22
CA SER A 166 -18.87 10.84 9.31
C SER A 166 -18.12 11.20 8.01
N SER A 167 -18.19 10.34 6.99
CA SER A 167 -17.44 10.49 5.75
C SER A 167 -18.32 10.33 4.50
N ASP A 168 -17.97 11.04 3.43
CA ASP A 168 -18.73 11.00 2.17
C ASP A 168 -18.63 9.65 1.44
N PHE A 169 -17.45 9.01 1.50
CA PHE A 169 -17.16 7.78 0.72
C PHE A 169 -16.45 6.68 1.52
N ILE A 170 -15.66 7.06 2.53
CA ILE A 170 -14.69 6.15 3.17
C ILE A 170 -15.43 5.03 3.89
N GLU A 171 -16.42 5.36 4.71
CA GLU A 171 -17.19 4.39 5.48
C GLU A 171 -17.98 3.46 4.56
N GLN A 172 -18.65 4.00 3.53
CA GLN A 172 -19.36 3.20 2.53
C GLN A 172 -18.42 2.23 1.80
N TRP A 173 -17.20 2.67 1.48
CA TRP A 173 -16.20 1.82 0.84
C TRP A 173 -15.72 0.72 1.77
N VAL A 174 -15.23 1.05 2.97
CA VAL A 174 -14.63 0.04 3.86
C VAL A 174 -15.67 -0.94 4.40
N GLN A 175 -16.96 -0.59 4.38
CA GLN A 175 -18.06 -1.50 4.71
C GLN A 175 -18.14 -2.74 3.81
N ILE A 176 -17.47 -2.78 2.65
CA ILE A 176 -17.28 -4.01 1.85
C ILE A 176 -16.78 -5.17 2.74
N CYS A 177 -15.91 -4.89 3.71
CA CYS A 177 -15.36 -5.88 4.64
C CYS A 177 -16.03 -5.89 6.02
N SER A 178 -17.26 -5.38 6.15
CA SER A 178 -18.04 -5.50 7.41
C SER A 178 -18.15 -6.95 7.93
N PRO A 179 -18.24 -8.00 7.08
CA PRO A 179 -18.18 -9.38 7.58
C PRO A 179 -16.89 -9.69 8.36
N ALA A 180 -15.75 -9.15 7.94
CA ALA A 180 -14.48 -9.32 8.65
C ALA A 180 -14.50 -8.61 10.02
N LYS A 181 -14.99 -7.36 10.06
CA LYS A 181 -15.19 -6.60 11.30
C LYS A 181 -16.06 -7.40 12.29
N ASN A 182 -17.20 -7.91 11.82
CA ASN A 182 -18.14 -8.63 12.66
C ASN A 182 -17.53 -9.92 13.23
N LYS A 183 -16.89 -10.72 12.36
CA LYS A 183 -16.18 -11.93 12.81
C LYS A 183 -15.13 -11.61 13.86
N VAL A 184 -14.32 -10.56 13.63
CA VAL A 184 -13.27 -10.19 14.58
C VAL A 184 -13.81 -9.67 15.90
N LYS A 185 -14.86 -8.84 15.88
CA LYS A 185 -15.53 -8.39 17.11
C LYS A 185 -16.10 -9.56 17.92
N THR A 186 -16.54 -10.63 17.27
CA THR A 186 -17.08 -11.82 17.94
C THR A 186 -15.99 -12.76 18.44
N GLU A 187 -15.00 -13.10 17.60
CA GLU A 187 -13.99 -14.13 17.92
C GLU A 187 -12.80 -13.59 18.72
N TYR A 188 -12.54 -12.28 18.66
CA TYR A 188 -11.41 -11.62 19.29
C TYR A 188 -11.84 -10.44 20.18
N SER A 189 -13.01 -10.54 20.82
CA SER A 189 -13.58 -9.48 21.68
C SER A 189 -12.65 -9.06 22.80
N ASP A 190 -11.84 -9.99 23.31
CA ASP A 190 -11.00 -9.79 24.49
C ASP A 190 -9.62 -9.19 24.15
N LEU A 191 -9.29 -9.09 22.85
CA LEU A 191 -8.04 -8.51 22.39
C LEU A 191 -8.09 -6.98 22.39
N SER A 192 -6.92 -6.35 22.48
CA SER A 192 -6.82 -4.90 22.32
C SER A 192 -7.30 -4.46 20.93
N PHE A 193 -7.75 -3.21 20.80
CA PHE A 193 -8.17 -2.66 19.51
C PHE A 193 -7.10 -2.80 18.41
N SER A 194 -5.82 -2.66 18.77
CA SER A 194 -4.72 -2.84 17.83
C SER A 194 -4.62 -4.28 17.32
N GLU A 195 -4.73 -5.26 18.22
CA GLU A 195 -4.70 -6.67 17.86
C GLU A 195 -5.94 -7.07 17.05
N GLN A 196 -7.12 -6.52 17.37
CA GLN A 196 -8.31 -6.69 16.55
C GLN A 196 -8.11 -6.13 15.14
N CYS A 197 -7.48 -4.95 15.00
CA CYS A 197 -7.12 -4.43 13.68
C CYS A 197 -6.21 -5.38 12.92
N THR A 198 -5.17 -5.94 13.55
CA THR A 198 -4.27 -6.92 12.92
C THR A 198 -5.01 -8.17 12.44
N ASN A 199 -5.94 -8.71 13.24
CA ASN A 199 -6.78 -9.84 12.82
C ASN A 199 -7.72 -9.44 11.67
N CYS A 200 -8.31 -8.25 11.74
CA CYS A 200 -9.21 -7.74 10.70
C CYS A 200 -8.50 -7.46 9.37
N GLU A 201 -7.23 -7.06 9.39
CA GLU A 201 -6.42 -6.91 8.16
C GLU A 201 -6.32 -8.23 7.39
N LYS A 202 -6.14 -9.36 8.08
CA LYS A 202 -6.09 -10.69 7.46
C LYS A 202 -7.48 -11.19 7.06
N GLU A 203 -8.48 -10.98 7.91
CA GLU A 203 -9.84 -11.44 7.61
C GLU A 203 -10.48 -10.64 6.47
N ALA A 204 -10.16 -9.34 6.31
CA ALA A 204 -10.60 -8.55 5.17
C ALA A 204 -10.03 -9.06 3.83
N VAL A 205 -8.82 -9.62 3.85
CA VAL A 205 -8.26 -10.35 2.69
C VAL A 205 -9.13 -11.57 2.40
N ASN A 206 -9.49 -12.36 3.41
CA ASN A 206 -10.37 -13.53 3.23
C ASN A 206 -11.75 -13.16 2.67
N VAL A 207 -12.37 -12.08 3.18
CA VAL A 207 -13.63 -11.55 2.63
C VAL A 207 -13.46 -11.15 1.16
N SER A 208 -12.36 -10.49 0.81
CA SER A 208 -12.07 -10.11 -0.58
C SER A 208 -11.85 -11.33 -1.49
N LEU A 209 -11.21 -12.39 -1.00
CA LEU A 209 -11.10 -13.67 -1.71
C LEU A 209 -12.48 -14.33 -1.91
N GLY A 210 -13.35 -14.27 -0.90
CA GLY A 210 -14.73 -14.71 -1.02
C GLY A 210 -15.53 -13.89 -2.05
N ASN A 211 -15.35 -12.57 -2.07
CA ASN A 211 -15.97 -11.69 -3.04
C ASN A 211 -15.50 -11.97 -4.46
N LEU A 212 -14.23 -12.32 -4.68
CA LEU A 212 -13.73 -12.76 -5.99
C LEU A 212 -14.51 -13.97 -6.53
N LEU A 213 -14.98 -14.87 -5.66
CA LEU A 213 -15.81 -16.00 -6.06
C LEU A 213 -17.20 -15.58 -6.55
N THR A 214 -17.64 -14.33 -6.36
CA THR A 214 -18.92 -13.85 -6.91
C THR A 214 -18.83 -13.55 -8.42
N TYR A 215 -17.61 -13.34 -8.95
CA TYR A 215 -17.36 -13.09 -10.37
C TYR A 215 -17.41 -14.39 -11.19
N PRO A 216 -18.32 -14.54 -12.17
CA PRO A 216 -18.48 -15.80 -12.90
C PRO A 216 -17.21 -16.29 -13.59
N PHE A 217 -16.47 -15.40 -14.26
CA PHE A 217 -15.23 -15.72 -14.97
C PHE A 217 -14.05 -16.08 -14.04
N VAL A 218 -14.07 -15.61 -12.79
CA VAL A 218 -13.08 -16.03 -11.77
C VAL A 218 -13.37 -17.47 -11.37
N ARG A 219 -14.63 -17.80 -11.05
CA ARG A 219 -15.02 -19.20 -10.74
C ARG A 219 -14.71 -20.15 -11.90
N GLU A 220 -15.02 -19.73 -13.12
CA GLU A 220 -14.72 -20.52 -14.31
C GLU A 220 -13.21 -20.80 -14.45
N GLY A 221 -12.37 -19.79 -14.24
CA GLY A 221 -10.91 -19.94 -14.25
C GLY A 221 -10.40 -20.90 -13.17
N LEU A 222 -10.98 -20.85 -11.96
CA LEU A 222 -10.64 -21.76 -10.86
C LEU A 222 -11.01 -23.21 -11.19
N VAL A 223 -12.24 -23.44 -11.69
CA VAL A 223 -12.71 -24.78 -12.09
C VAL A 223 -11.84 -25.36 -13.20
N LYS A 224 -11.45 -24.53 -14.18
CA LYS A 224 -10.56 -24.92 -15.28
C LYS A 224 -9.09 -25.02 -14.89
N LYS A 225 -8.73 -24.67 -13.64
CA LYS A 225 -7.35 -24.61 -13.14
C LYS A 225 -6.44 -23.69 -13.95
N THR A 226 -7.01 -22.68 -14.60
CA THR A 226 -6.25 -21.63 -15.31
C THR A 226 -6.04 -20.40 -14.44
N LEU A 227 -6.63 -20.36 -13.24
CA LEU A 227 -6.55 -19.25 -12.31
C LEU A 227 -6.43 -19.80 -10.88
N ALA A 228 -5.63 -19.15 -10.03
CA ALA A 228 -5.56 -19.42 -8.59
C ALA A 228 -5.74 -18.12 -7.79
N LEU A 229 -6.37 -18.22 -6.62
CA LEU A 229 -6.56 -17.11 -5.68
C LEU A 229 -5.64 -17.26 -4.48
N LYS A 230 -4.92 -16.19 -4.13
CA LYS A 230 -4.01 -16.15 -2.97
C LYS A 230 -4.29 -14.94 -2.09
N GLY A 231 -4.33 -15.16 -0.78
CA GLY A 231 -4.31 -14.10 0.22
C GLY A 231 -2.90 -13.88 0.72
N ALA A 232 -2.55 -12.64 1.04
CA ALA A 232 -1.28 -12.31 1.66
C ALA A 232 -1.42 -11.20 2.69
N HIS A 233 -0.49 -11.14 3.63
CA HIS A 233 -0.36 -10.05 4.58
C HIS A 233 1.10 -9.62 4.69
N TYR A 234 1.38 -8.35 4.38
CA TYR A 234 2.69 -7.73 4.54
C TYR A 234 2.75 -6.94 5.84
N ASN A 235 3.59 -7.37 6.77
CA ASN A 235 3.86 -6.64 8.00
C ASN A 235 5.15 -5.84 7.88
N PHE A 236 5.02 -4.55 7.57
CA PHE A 236 6.18 -3.65 7.46
C PHE A 236 6.76 -3.23 8.82
N VAL A 237 6.08 -3.52 9.95
CA VAL A 237 6.60 -3.20 11.28
C VAL A 237 7.77 -4.12 11.63
N ASN A 238 7.72 -5.38 11.22
CA ASN A 238 8.76 -6.37 11.48
C ASN A 238 9.36 -7.00 10.20
N GLY A 239 8.91 -6.58 9.02
CA GLY A 239 9.45 -7.03 7.72
C GLY A 239 9.06 -8.46 7.35
N THR A 240 7.87 -8.92 7.75
CA THR A 240 7.40 -10.29 7.45
C THR A 240 6.31 -10.29 6.37
N PHE A 241 6.20 -11.38 5.63
CA PHE A 241 5.22 -11.57 4.57
C PHE A 241 4.59 -12.96 4.69
N GLU A 242 3.28 -13.01 4.93
CA GLU A 242 2.50 -14.24 4.99
C GLU A 242 1.74 -14.43 3.67
N LEU A 243 1.66 -15.66 3.18
CA LEU A 243 0.97 -16.03 1.94
C LEU A 243 0.16 -17.32 2.16
N TRP A 244 -1.09 -17.34 1.72
CA TRP A 244 -1.96 -18.51 1.79
C TRP A 244 -2.81 -18.67 0.53
N ASP A 245 -3.18 -19.91 0.26
CA ASP A 245 -4.05 -20.28 -0.86
C ASP A 245 -5.52 -20.35 -0.42
N LEU A 246 -6.42 -19.95 -1.31
CA LEU A 246 -7.82 -20.33 -1.19
C LEU A 246 -8.02 -21.70 -1.86
N ASP A 247 -8.24 -22.74 -1.06
CA ASP A 247 -8.51 -24.09 -1.57
C ASP A 247 -9.96 -24.22 -2.07
N PHE A 248 -10.18 -23.88 -3.35
CA PHE A 248 -11.49 -24.00 -3.99
C PHE A 248 -11.66 -25.40 -4.60
N LYS A 249 -12.45 -26.25 -3.93
CA LYS A 249 -12.79 -27.61 -4.39
C LYS A 249 -14.29 -27.71 -4.67
N ILE A 250 -14.65 -28.04 -5.92
CA ILE A 250 -15.99 -28.51 -6.24
C ILE A 250 -15.97 -30.04 -6.16
N ALA A 251 -16.66 -30.60 -5.17
CA ALA A 251 -16.94 -32.03 -5.14
C ALA A 251 -18.05 -32.35 -6.16
N PRO A 252 -17.90 -33.39 -7.02
CA PRO A 252 -19.01 -33.87 -7.82
C PRO A 252 -20.17 -34.26 -6.90
N SER A 253 -21.40 -33.85 -7.22
CA SER A 253 -22.57 -34.40 -6.55
C SER A 253 -22.65 -35.90 -6.85
N LEU A 254 -22.79 -36.73 -5.82
CA LEU A 254 -23.16 -38.14 -5.99
C LEU A 254 -24.56 -38.18 -6.63
N SER A 255 -24.62 -38.33 -7.95
CA SER A 255 -25.85 -38.69 -8.65
C SER A 255 -26.06 -40.19 -8.47
N ALA A 256 -27.10 -40.56 -7.72
CA ALA A 256 -27.66 -41.91 -7.70
C ALA A 256 -28.46 -42.19 -8.98
#